data_AF-A0A7J3NQ06-F1
#
_entry.id   AF-A0A7J3NQ06-F1
#
_cell.length_a   1.000
_cell.length_b   1.000
_cell.length_c   1.000
_cell.angle_alpha   90.00
_cell.angle_beta   90.00
_cell.angle_gamma   90.00
#
_symmetry.space_group_name_H-M   'P 1'
#
loop_
_entity.id
_entity.type
_entity.pdbx_description
1 polymer ?
#
loop_
_entity_poly.entity_id
_entity_poly.type
_entity_poly.pdbx_seq_one_letter_code
_entity_poly.pdbx_strand_id
1 'polypeptide(L)'
;FLMADFGIGTDELRVVFSGHRGYHVHVTTKALLDLDQNARREIVDYIKGVGLEPRYHGLIEAREGRSKILKGPRTDEDGWRGRLARGVIKTVLLMDERNIPQERKMRNALRGLLRDKDRVADSLRAGVWDPVRGIGIDIWEYIAKLAVEKVGGRIDEPVTADVRRLIRLPTSLHGKTGFKVCPIQLGELSSFDPFKHALVFKGEVTVHVDESPKFRVGEEEFGPFKDEDVELPLSAAVLLLCKGVAYLK
;
A
#
# COMPACT_ATOMS: atom_id res chain seq x y z
N PHE A 1 11.09 0.63 4.04
CA PHE A 1 11.20 -0.67 3.36
C PHE A 1 12.41 -0.65 2.44
N LEU A 2 12.27 -0.66 1.10
CA LEU A 2 13.41 -0.90 0.19
C LEU A 2 14.56 0.11 0.35
N MET A 3 14.30 1.41 0.27
CA MET A 3 15.38 2.41 0.38
C MET A 3 15.82 2.60 1.85
N ALA A 4 14.88 2.96 2.72
CA ALA A 4 15.20 3.37 4.09
C ALA A 4 15.68 2.21 5.00
N ASP A 5 15.28 0.97 4.73
CA ASP A 5 15.54 -0.15 5.64
C ASP A 5 16.54 -1.14 5.02
N PHE A 6 16.39 -1.43 3.71
CA PHE A 6 17.31 -2.32 2.98
C PHE A 6 18.45 -1.57 2.28
N GLY A 7 18.49 -0.24 2.34
CA GLY A 7 19.56 0.56 1.75
C GLY A 7 19.63 0.52 0.22
N ILE A 8 18.54 0.14 -0.46
CA ILE A 8 18.53 0.01 -1.92
C ILE A 8 18.63 1.38 -2.57
N GLY A 9 19.63 1.55 -3.45
CA GLY A 9 19.88 2.77 -4.20
C GLY A 9 18.73 3.10 -5.16
N THR A 10 18.55 4.39 -5.47
CA THR A 10 17.54 4.84 -6.43
C THR A 10 17.82 4.38 -7.86
N ASP A 11 19.09 4.18 -8.20
CA ASP A 11 19.57 3.66 -9.49
C ASP A 11 19.38 2.14 -9.63
N GLU A 12 19.31 1.43 -8.51
CA GLU A 12 19.06 -0.02 -8.46
C GLU A 12 17.56 -0.38 -8.42
N LEU A 13 16.69 0.62 -8.33
CA LEU A 13 15.25 0.46 -8.19
C LEU A 13 14.51 1.03 -9.41
N ARG A 14 13.67 0.21 -10.05
CA ARG A 14 12.82 0.65 -11.17
C ARG A 14 11.35 0.39 -10.86
N VAL A 15 10.52 1.43 -10.93
CA VAL A 15 9.07 1.31 -10.83
C VAL A 15 8.48 1.21 -12.24
N VAL A 16 7.55 0.30 -12.44
CA VAL A 16 6.94 0.03 -13.75
C VAL A 16 5.43 -0.12 -13.58
N PHE A 17 4.64 0.71 -14.27
CA PHE A 17 3.21 0.43 -14.43
C PHE A 17 3.03 -0.83 -15.27
N SER A 18 2.30 -1.80 -14.74
CA SER A 18 2.08 -3.12 -15.36
C SER A 18 1.32 -3.09 -16.69
N GLY A 19 0.76 -1.93 -17.07
CA GLY A 19 -0.19 -1.80 -18.17
C GLY A 19 -1.63 -2.15 -17.78
N HIS A 20 -1.91 -2.53 -16.52
CA HIS A 20 -3.24 -2.91 -16.09
C HIS A 20 -3.67 -2.30 -14.74
N ARG A 21 -3.62 -3.05 -13.64
CA ARG A 21 -4.20 -2.65 -12.34
C ARG A 21 -3.17 -2.41 -11.23
N GLY A 22 -1.89 -2.36 -11.57
CA GLY A 22 -0.86 -2.22 -10.56
C GLY A 22 0.51 -1.88 -11.11
N TYR A 23 1.47 -1.89 -10.21
CA TYR A 23 2.86 -1.52 -10.45
C TYR A 23 3.78 -2.68 -10.05
N HIS A 24 4.91 -2.78 -10.74
CA HIS A 24 6.03 -3.63 -10.37
C HIS A 24 7.17 -2.75 -9.87
N VAL A 25 7.86 -3.22 -8.84
CA VAL A 25 9.10 -2.63 -8.37
C VAL A 25 10.20 -3.65 -8.62
N HIS A 26 11.11 -3.36 -9.54
CA HIS A 26 12.26 -4.21 -9.82
C HIS A 26 13.45 -3.70 -9.03
N VAL A 27 14.10 -4.60 -8.30
CA VAL A 27 15.32 -4.33 -7.55
C VAL A 27 16.45 -5.11 -8.22
N THR A 28 17.53 -4.42 -8.55
CA THR A 28 18.66 -4.97 -9.33
C THR A 28 19.97 -5.03 -8.55
N THR A 29 19.92 -4.73 -7.24
CA THR A 29 21.05 -4.82 -6.32
C THR A 29 21.65 -6.21 -6.31
N LYS A 30 22.95 -6.31 -6.59
CA LYS A 30 23.68 -7.60 -6.68
C LYS A 30 23.53 -8.45 -5.43
N ALA A 31 23.55 -7.83 -4.24
CA ALA A 31 23.41 -8.53 -2.96
C ALA A 31 22.07 -9.29 -2.80
N LEU A 32 21.05 -8.96 -3.60
CA LEU A 32 19.73 -9.59 -3.52
C LEU A 32 19.45 -10.59 -4.66
N LEU A 33 20.32 -10.68 -5.67
CA LEU A 33 20.08 -11.52 -6.85
C LEU A 33 20.10 -13.01 -6.50
N ASP A 34 21.02 -13.43 -5.63
CA ASP A 34 21.25 -14.82 -5.26
C ASP A 34 20.33 -15.31 -4.12
N LEU A 35 19.43 -14.45 -3.63
CA LEU A 35 18.47 -14.85 -2.61
C LEU A 35 17.56 -15.96 -3.12
N ASP A 36 17.49 -17.03 -2.35
CA ASP A 36 16.57 -18.13 -2.60
C ASP A 36 15.11 -17.73 -2.30
N GLN A 37 14.20 -18.66 -2.55
CA GLN A 37 12.78 -18.45 -2.34
C GLN A 37 12.44 -18.15 -0.86
N ASN A 38 13.14 -18.74 0.10
CA ASN A 38 12.84 -18.55 1.52
C ASN A 38 13.34 -17.18 2.00
N ALA A 39 14.56 -16.78 1.62
CA ALA A 39 15.07 -15.45 1.95
C ALA A 39 14.21 -14.34 1.33
N ARG A 40 13.67 -14.55 0.12
CA ARG A 40 12.70 -13.63 -0.49
C ARG A 40 11.38 -13.57 0.27
N ARG A 41 10.90 -14.69 0.83
CA ARG A 41 9.72 -14.70 1.72
C ARG A 41 9.97 -13.92 3.01
N GLU A 42 11.14 -14.02 3.62
CA GLU A 42 11.48 -13.20 4.79
C GLU A 42 11.43 -11.69 4.49
N ILE A 43 11.89 -11.28 3.29
CA ILE A 43 11.75 -9.89 2.84
C ILE A 43 10.28 -9.50 2.67
N VAL A 44 9.47 -10.39 2.10
CA VAL A 44 8.01 -10.18 1.97
C VAL A 44 7.37 -10.01 3.35
N ASP A 45 7.68 -10.89 4.30
CA ASP A 45 7.13 -10.86 5.65
C ASP A 45 7.54 -9.59 6.38
N TYR A 46 8.80 -9.18 6.25
CA TYR A 46 9.28 -7.89 6.74
C TYR A 46 8.50 -6.72 6.13
N ILE A 47 8.32 -6.68 4.81
CA ILE A 47 7.58 -5.57 4.15
C ILE A 47 6.11 -5.55 4.61
N LYS A 48 5.48 -6.71 4.75
CA LYS A 48 4.08 -6.85 5.15
C LYS A 48 3.87 -6.67 6.66
N GLY A 49 4.91 -6.81 7.48
CA GLY A 49 4.83 -6.83 8.94
C GLY A 49 4.26 -8.15 9.48
N VAL A 50 4.39 -9.24 8.72
CA VAL A 50 3.99 -10.58 9.17
C VAL A 50 4.92 -11.01 10.31
N GLY A 51 4.34 -11.57 11.37
CA GLY A 51 5.10 -12.01 12.56
C GLY A 51 5.66 -10.86 13.42
N LEU A 52 5.32 -9.60 13.13
CA LEU A 52 5.78 -8.47 13.92
C LEU A 52 5.13 -8.46 15.30
N GLU A 53 5.96 -8.63 16.33
CA GLU A 53 5.54 -8.51 17.72
C GLU A 53 5.92 -7.13 18.30
N PRO A 54 4.95 -6.30 18.74
CA PRO A 54 5.22 -4.96 19.27
C PRO A 54 6.20 -4.94 20.44
N ARG A 55 6.19 -5.99 21.27
CA ARG A 55 7.11 -6.14 22.42
C ARG A 55 8.57 -6.18 22.00
N TYR A 56 8.89 -6.92 20.94
CA TYR A 56 10.24 -6.98 20.39
C TYR A 56 10.64 -5.68 19.67
N HIS A 57 9.66 -4.81 19.40
CA HIS A 57 9.86 -3.49 18.79
C HIS A 57 9.78 -2.34 19.81
N GLY A 58 9.98 -2.66 21.09
CA GLY A 58 10.18 -1.67 22.15
C GLY A 58 8.94 -1.30 22.94
N LEU A 59 7.75 -1.85 22.64
CA LEU A 59 6.58 -1.70 23.50
C LEU A 59 6.76 -2.54 24.77
N ILE A 60 7.15 -1.91 25.87
CA ILE A 60 7.50 -2.60 27.11
C ILE A 60 6.84 -1.94 28.33
N GLU A 61 6.57 -2.78 29.34
CA GLU A 61 6.27 -2.33 30.69
C GLU A 61 7.59 -2.10 31.45
N ALA A 62 7.83 -0.86 31.87
CA ALA A 62 8.95 -0.50 32.74
C ALA A 62 8.44 -0.10 34.13
N ARG A 63 9.30 -0.22 35.15
CA ARG A 63 9.02 0.30 36.48
C ARG A 63 9.76 1.62 36.69
N GLU A 64 9.04 2.63 37.15
CA GLU A 64 9.59 3.89 37.61
C GLU A 64 9.14 4.09 39.06
N GLY A 65 10.04 3.77 40.01
CA GLY A 65 9.70 3.67 41.42
C GLY A 65 8.65 2.59 41.70
N ARG A 66 7.51 3.00 42.30
CA ARG A 66 6.36 2.11 42.57
C ARG A 66 5.37 2.03 41.41
N SER A 67 5.54 2.87 40.38
CA SER A 67 4.61 2.97 39.26
C SER A 67 5.07 2.12 38.09
N LYS A 68 4.11 1.49 37.40
CA LYS A 68 4.34 0.89 36.09
C LYS A 68 4.09 1.94 35.02
N ILE A 69 5.01 2.06 34.08
CA ILE A 69 4.91 2.96 32.94
C ILE A 69 5.07 2.16 31.64
N LEU A 70 4.48 2.67 30.56
CA LEU A 70 4.63 2.08 29.23
C LEU A 70 5.58 2.92 28.39
N LYS A 71 6.60 2.26 27.86
CA LYS A 71 7.53 2.83 26.88
C LYS A 71 7.31 2.14 25.55
N GLY A 72 7.57 2.88 24.48
CA GLY A 72 7.51 2.37 23.13
C GLY A 72 8.44 3.14 22.20
N PRO A 73 8.48 2.75 20.91
CA PRO A 73 9.29 3.44 19.94
C PRO A 73 8.79 4.86 19.69
N ARG A 74 9.72 5.75 19.31
CA ARG A 74 9.45 7.12 18.88
C ARG A 74 9.23 7.20 17.38
N THR A 75 8.65 8.30 16.92
CA THR A 75 8.33 8.50 15.49
C THR A 75 9.52 8.85 14.62
N ASP A 76 10.65 9.26 15.20
CA ASP A 76 11.91 9.56 14.51
C ASP A 76 12.80 8.32 14.33
N GLU A 77 12.44 7.18 14.93
CA GLU A 77 13.21 5.95 14.79
C GLU A 77 13.05 5.31 13.40
N ASP A 78 14.06 4.55 12.99
CA ASP A 78 14.12 3.86 11.71
C ASP A 78 13.34 2.54 11.71
N GLY A 79 13.18 1.97 10.52
CA GLY A 79 12.58 0.66 10.30
C GLY A 79 11.17 0.52 10.90
N TRP A 80 10.87 -0.67 11.40
CA TRP A 80 9.55 -0.97 11.98
C TRP A 80 9.26 -0.27 13.29
N ARG A 81 10.26 0.14 14.07
CA ARG A 81 10.06 0.84 15.34
C ARG A 81 9.35 2.18 15.10
N GLY A 82 9.91 3.05 14.26
CA GLY A 82 9.23 4.30 13.92
C GLY A 82 8.00 4.12 13.05
N ARG A 83 7.97 3.09 12.17
CA ARG A 83 6.75 2.78 11.39
C ARG A 83 5.58 2.43 12.29
N LEU A 84 5.84 1.63 13.32
CA LEU A 84 4.86 1.23 14.32
C LEU A 84 4.36 2.45 15.08
N ALA A 85 5.26 3.30 15.60
CA ALA A 85 4.88 4.52 16.32
C ALA A 85 3.99 5.44 15.47
N ARG A 86 4.39 5.74 14.23
CA ARG A 86 3.62 6.56 13.28
C ARG A 86 2.27 5.91 12.94
N GLY A 87 2.26 4.60 12.75
CA GLY A 87 1.06 3.82 12.46
C GLY A 87 0.05 3.78 13.60
N VAL A 88 0.53 3.67 14.84
CA VAL A 88 -0.30 3.69 16.06
C VAL A 88 -0.92 5.07 16.23
N ILE A 89 -0.14 6.15 16.10
CA ILE A 89 -0.67 7.52 16.13
C ILE A 89 -1.77 7.71 15.08
N LYS A 90 -1.50 7.35 13.82
CA LYS A 90 -2.51 7.43 12.74
C LYS A 90 -3.75 6.61 13.07
N THR A 91 -3.59 5.42 13.66
CA THR A 91 -4.70 4.56 14.06
C THR A 91 -5.53 5.19 15.16
N VAL A 92 -4.92 5.77 16.20
CA VAL A 92 -5.62 6.46 17.30
C VAL A 92 -6.38 7.69 16.77
N LEU A 93 -5.74 8.52 15.95
CA LEU A 93 -6.36 9.72 15.39
C LEU A 93 -7.61 9.38 14.55
N LEU A 94 -7.52 8.35 13.72
CA LEU A 94 -8.61 7.91 12.84
C LEU A 94 -9.64 6.99 13.52
N MET A 95 -9.39 6.51 14.73
CA MET A 95 -10.32 5.61 15.44
C MET A 95 -11.57 6.37 15.86
N ASP A 96 -12.75 5.79 15.68
CA ASP A 96 -14.01 6.33 16.18
C ASP A 96 -14.79 5.25 16.96
N GLU A 97 -15.92 5.62 17.57
CA GLU A 97 -16.73 4.69 18.36
C GLU A 97 -17.29 3.50 17.56
N ARG A 98 -17.42 3.62 16.23
CA ARG A 98 -17.92 2.57 15.34
C ARG A 98 -16.87 1.50 15.08
N ASN A 99 -15.59 1.84 15.21
CA ASN A 99 -14.46 0.97 14.93
C ASN A 99 -13.81 0.34 16.18
N ILE A 100 -14.44 0.49 17.35
CA ILE A 100 -13.96 -0.08 18.61
C ILE A 100 -14.51 -1.51 18.81
N PRO A 101 -13.71 -2.48 19.30
CA PRO A 101 -14.17 -3.80 19.67
C PRO A 101 -15.38 -3.80 20.62
N GLN A 102 -16.26 -4.79 20.47
CA GLN A 102 -17.45 -4.83 21.30
C GLN A 102 -17.18 -5.19 22.77
N GLU A 103 -16.04 -5.84 23.05
CA GLU A 103 -15.61 -6.25 24.38
C GLU A 103 -15.56 -5.07 25.36
N ARG A 104 -16.26 -5.20 26.49
CA ARG A 104 -16.53 -4.09 27.43
C ARG A 104 -15.26 -3.42 27.98
N LYS A 105 -14.25 -4.21 28.37
CA LYS A 105 -12.99 -3.69 28.95
C LYS A 105 -12.22 -2.87 27.91
N MET A 106 -11.97 -3.48 26.75
CA MET A 106 -11.31 -2.85 25.60
C MET A 106 -12.05 -1.58 25.16
N ARG A 107 -13.38 -1.64 25.06
CA ARG A 107 -14.23 -0.50 24.66
C ARG A 107 -14.08 0.68 25.62
N ASN A 108 -14.12 0.44 26.93
CA ASN A 108 -14.01 1.51 27.92
C ASN A 108 -12.61 2.14 27.91
N ALA A 109 -11.55 1.34 27.77
CA ALA A 109 -10.19 1.84 27.68
C ALA A 109 -9.98 2.70 26.42
N LEU A 110 -10.43 2.22 25.26
CA LEU A 110 -10.33 2.92 23.99
C LEU A 110 -11.14 4.22 23.98
N ARG A 111 -12.34 4.25 24.58
CA ARG A 111 -13.09 5.51 24.80
C ARG A 111 -12.32 6.53 25.61
N GLY A 112 -11.50 6.09 26.57
CA GLY A 112 -10.59 6.96 27.32
C GLY A 112 -9.57 7.65 26.41
N LEU A 113 -8.98 6.91 25.46
CA LEU A 113 -8.06 7.47 24.45
C LEU A 113 -8.75 8.46 23.52
N LEU A 114 -9.99 8.18 23.11
CA LEU A 114 -10.71 9.02 22.15
C LEU A 114 -11.00 10.43 22.68
N ARG A 115 -10.98 10.65 23.99
CA ARG A 115 -11.28 11.96 24.60
C ARG A 115 -10.20 13.01 24.36
N ASP A 116 -8.95 12.58 24.20
CA ASP A 116 -7.80 13.49 24.10
C ASP A 116 -6.75 12.92 23.13
N LYS A 117 -7.18 12.69 21.88
CA LYS A 117 -6.37 12.03 20.85
C LYS A 117 -5.10 12.80 20.51
N ASP A 118 -5.16 14.13 20.54
CA ASP A 118 -4.02 14.98 20.19
C ASP A 118 -2.91 14.87 21.24
N ARG A 119 -3.26 14.95 22.53
CA ARG A 119 -2.31 14.70 23.62
C ARG A 119 -1.73 13.29 23.56
N VAL A 120 -2.55 12.29 23.26
CA VAL A 120 -2.07 10.91 23.09
C VAL A 120 -1.07 10.85 21.95
N ALA A 121 -1.36 11.47 20.80
CA ALA A 121 -0.47 11.51 19.66
C ALA A 121 0.87 12.18 19.99
N ASP A 122 0.86 13.31 20.70
CA ASP A 122 2.07 14.02 21.13
C ASP A 122 2.94 13.18 22.08
N SER A 123 2.32 12.51 23.04
CA SER A 123 3.02 11.61 23.96
C SER A 123 3.69 10.45 23.22
N LEU A 124 2.98 9.83 22.27
CA LEU A 124 3.51 8.73 21.46
C LEU A 124 4.67 9.17 20.56
N ARG A 125 4.66 10.41 20.04
CA ARG A 125 5.80 10.97 19.28
C ARG A 125 7.09 10.93 20.09
N ALA A 126 7.00 11.23 21.39
CA ALA A 126 8.12 11.20 22.33
C ALA A 126 8.47 9.79 22.86
N GLY A 127 7.74 8.75 22.46
CA GLY A 127 7.96 7.37 22.95
C GLY A 127 7.36 7.09 24.33
N VAL A 128 6.48 7.97 24.82
CA VAL A 128 5.72 7.79 26.06
C VAL A 128 4.36 7.17 25.73
N TRP A 129 4.18 5.90 26.07
CA TRP A 129 3.03 5.07 25.67
C TRP A 129 2.01 4.88 26.81
N ASP A 130 2.06 5.68 27.87
CA ASP A 130 1.05 5.73 28.93
C ASP A 130 0.37 7.11 29.14
N PRO A 131 0.00 7.86 28.07
CA PRO A 131 -0.56 9.21 28.20
C PRO A 131 -1.87 9.28 29.00
N VAL A 132 -2.59 8.17 29.08
CA VAL A 132 -3.90 8.05 29.73
C VAL A 132 -3.84 6.90 30.74
N ARG A 133 -4.21 7.20 31.99
CA ARG A 133 -4.25 6.20 33.08
C ARG A 133 -5.25 5.09 32.77
N GLY A 134 -4.90 3.87 33.18
CA GLY A 134 -5.78 2.70 33.10
C GLY A 134 -5.74 1.95 31.76
N ILE A 135 -4.83 2.33 30.86
CA ILE A 135 -4.62 1.65 29.59
C ILE A 135 -3.43 0.72 29.73
N GLY A 136 -3.69 -0.58 29.69
CA GLY A 136 -2.67 -1.61 29.79
C GLY A 136 -1.93 -1.84 28.47
N ILE A 137 -0.81 -2.58 28.54
CA ILE A 137 -0.02 -2.97 27.37
C ILE A 137 -0.83 -3.80 26.37
N ASP A 138 -1.82 -4.57 26.84
CA ASP A 138 -2.75 -5.36 26.02
C ASP A 138 -3.54 -4.50 25.02
N ILE A 139 -3.98 -3.32 25.44
CA ILE A 139 -4.70 -2.36 24.59
C ILE A 139 -3.75 -1.79 23.53
N TRP A 140 -2.53 -1.43 23.92
CA TRP A 140 -1.54 -0.90 22.99
C TRP A 140 -1.05 -1.92 21.98
N GLU A 141 -0.91 -3.19 22.39
CA GLU A 141 -0.63 -4.31 21.49
C GLU A 141 -1.73 -4.49 20.46
N TYR A 142 -3.00 -4.39 20.89
CA TYR A 142 -4.13 -4.43 19.98
C TYR A 142 -4.07 -3.30 18.94
N ILE A 143 -3.87 -2.04 19.39
CA ILE A 143 -3.75 -0.89 18.49
C ILE A 143 -2.53 -1.03 17.57
N ALA A 144 -1.41 -1.54 18.08
CA ALA A 144 -0.19 -1.81 17.34
C ALA A 144 -0.42 -2.83 16.23
N LYS A 145 -1.12 -3.93 16.50
CA LYS A 145 -1.47 -4.95 15.49
C LYS A 145 -2.33 -4.35 14.37
N LEU A 146 -3.36 -3.57 14.71
CA LEU A 146 -4.15 -2.84 13.71
C LEU A 146 -3.31 -1.85 12.89
N ALA A 147 -2.33 -1.21 13.52
CA ALA A 147 -1.45 -0.27 12.85
C ALA A 147 -0.52 -0.99 11.85
N VAL A 148 0.03 -2.14 12.23
CA VAL A 148 0.88 -2.97 11.36
C VAL A 148 0.11 -3.39 10.11
N GLU A 149 -1.12 -3.88 10.24
CA GLU A 149 -1.95 -4.26 9.08
C GLU A 149 -2.21 -3.09 8.11
N LYS A 150 -2.33 -1.87 8.62
CA LYS A 150 -2.58 -0.67 7.81
C LYS A 150 -1.32 -0.11 7.14
N VAL A 151 -0.16 -0.28 7.77
CA VAL A 151 1.11 0.34 7.36
C VAL A 151 2.04 -0.64 6.63
N GLY A 152 1.84 -1.94 6.81
CA GLY A 152 2.49 -3.00 6.05
C GLY A 152 2.28 -2.83 4.55
N GLY A 153 3.31 -3.17 3.77
CA GLY A 153 3.26 -3.11 2.33
C GLY A 153 2.22 -4.06 1.75
N ARG A 154 1.45 -3.59 0.78
CA ARG A 154 0.48 -4.42 0.05
C ARG A 154 1.14 -4.95 -1.22
N ILE A 155 1.74 -6.13 -1.11
CA ILE A 155 2.45 -6.79 -2.21
C ILE A 155 1.89 -8.19 -2.45
N ASP A 156 2.06 -8.68 -3.68
CA ASP A 156 1.72 -10.04 -4.07
C ASP A 156 2.90 -10.97 -3.76
N GLU A 157 2.78 -11.77 -2.69
CA GLU A 157 3.90 -12.57 -2.13
C GLU A 157 4.49 -13.57 -3.14
N PRO A 158 3.67 -14.35 -3.89
CA PRO A 158 4.19 -15.25 -4.91
C PRO A 158 5.05 -14.56 -5.97
N VAL A 159 4.77 -13.29 -6.30
CA VAL A 159 5.56 -12.55 -7.31
C VAL A 159 6.98 -12.28 -6.80
N THR A 160 7.13 -12.04 -5.50
CA THR A 160 8.43 -11.72 -4.89
C THR A 160 9.22 -12.99 -4.54
N ALA A 161 8.53 -14.03 -4.06
CA ALA A 161 9.16 -15.28 -3.64
C ALA A 161 9.65 -16.15 -4.80
N ASP A 162 9.00 -16.07 -5.97
CA ASP A 162 9.34 -16.88 -7.14
C ASP A 162 10.64 -16.41 -7.83
N VAL A 163 11.69 -17.23 -7.75
CA VAL A 163 13.01 -16.98 -8.37
C VAL A 163 13.03 -17.19 -9.89
N ARG A 164 11.98 -17.76 -10.49
CA ARG A 164 11.88 -18.02 -11.94
C ARG A 164 10.75 -17.21 -12.59
N ARG A 165 10.35 -16.10 -11.96
CA ARG A 165 9.21 -15.31 -12.40
C ARG A 165 9.47 -14.64 -13.76
N LEU A 166 8.53 -14.80 -14.68
CA LEU A 166 8.48 -13.98 -15.89
C LEU A 166 7.95 -12.59 -15.56
N ILE A 167 8.70 -11.58 -15.96
CA ILE A 167 8.35 -10.17 -15.79
C ILE A 167 7.89 -9.63 -17.13
N ARG A 168 6.80 -8.84 -17.12
CA ARG A 168 6.32 -8.18 -18.32
C ARG A 168 7.37 -7.21 -18.85
N LEU A 169 7.71 -7.33 -20.13
CA LEU A 169 8.71 -6.49 -20.76
C LEU A 169 8.28 -5.01 -20.68
N PRO A 170 9.09 -4.13 -20.08
CA PRO A 170 8.79 -2.71 -20.10
C PRO A 170 8.69 -2.21 -21.54
N THR A 171 7.80 -1.25 -21.80
CA THR A 171 7.42 -0.72 -23.11
C THR A 171 6.58 -1.64 -24.01
N SER A 172 6.27 -2.87 -23.58
CA SER A 172 5.30 -3.71 -24.30
C SER A 172 3.86 -3.21 -24.13
N LEU A 173 2.91 -3.79 -24.85
CA LEU A 173 1.47 -3.60 -24.63
C LEU A 173 0.92 -4.66 -23.66
N HIS A 174 -0.08 -4.28 -22.87
CA HIS A 174 -0.80 -5.21 -22.01
C HIS A 174 -2.08 -5.72 -22.70
N GLY A 175 -2.17 -7.03 -22.94
CA GLY A 175 -3.24 -7.62 -23.76
C GLY A 175 -4.68 -7.49 -23.24
N LYS A 176 -4.90 -7.11 -21.97
CA LYS A 176 -6.26 -6.87 -21.41
C LYS A 176 -6.71 -5.40 -21.40
N THR A 177 -5.87 -4.50 -21.89
CA THR A 177 -6.13 -3.05 -21.81
C THR A 177 -5.63 -2.30 -23.04
N GLY A 178 -4.68 -2.85 -23.81
CA GLY A 178 -3.99 -2.12 -24.87
C GLY A 178 -3.04 -1.04 -24.34
N PHE A 179 -2.90 -0.89 -23.03
CA PHE A 179 -2.03 0.13 -22.44
C PHE A 179 -0.57 -0.31 -22.47
N LYS A 180 0.32 0.67 -22.61
CA LYS A 180 1.77 0.48 -22.51
C LYS A 180 2.18 0.15 -21.09
N VAL A 181 3.14 -0.76 -20.96
CA VAL A 181 3.87 -1.04 -19.75
C VAL A 181 4.91 0.06 -19.57
N CYS A 182 4.67 1.00 -18.66
CA CYS A 182 5.49 2.21 -18.55
C CYS A 182 6.52 2.10 -17.43
N PRO A 183 7.84 2.16 -17.71
CA PRO A 183 8.81 2.55 -16.71
C PRO A 183 8.46 3.95 -16.17
N ILE A 184 8.62 4.15 -14.87
CA ILE A 184 8.32 5.40 -14.17
C ILE A 184 9.55 5.79 -13.37
N GLN A 185 9.98 7.04 -13.52
CA GLN A 185 11.04 7.57 -12.67
C GLN A 185 10.50 7.77 -11.24
N LEU A 186 11.32 7.50 -10.22
CA LEU A 186 10.87 7.60 -8.82
C LEU A 186 10.27 8.97 -8.47
N GLY A 187 10.84 10.06 -9.00
CA GLY A 187 10.33 11.42 -8.79
C GLY A 187 8.99 11.71 -9.48
N GLU A 188 8.59 10.91 -10.47
CA GLU A 188 7.36 11.08 -11.24
C GLU A 188 6.23 10.17 -10.74
N LEU A 189 6.49 9.32 -9.75
CA LEU A 189 5.52 8.33 -9.29
C LEU A 189 4.20 8.96 -8.81
N SER A 190 4.26 10.13 -8.17
CA SER A 190 3.08 10.84 -7.68
C SER A 190 2.29 11.56 -8.77
N SER A 191 2.89 11.87 -9.92
CA SER A 191 2.24 12.56 -11.05
C SER A 191 1.85 11.62 -12.19
N PHE A 192 2.28 10.37 -12.16
CA PHE A 192 1.97 9.38 -13.19
C PHE A 192 0.47 9.03 -13.21
N ASP A 193 -0.23 9.45 -14.27
CA ASP A 193 -1.59 8.98 -14.61
C ASP A 193 -1.55 7.85 -15.66
N PRO A 194 -1.93 6.61 -15.32
CA PRO A 194 -1.98 5.50 -16.26
C PRO A 194 -2.91 5.75 -17.45
N PHE A 195 -4.01 6.47 -17.25
CA PHE A 195 -5.00 6.72 -18.30
C PHE A 195 -4.56 7.80 -19.30
N LYS A 196 -3.46 8.50 -19.02
CA LYS A 196 -2.86 9.49 -19.94
C LYS A 196 -1.53 9.01 -20.49
N HIS A 197 -0.63 8.57 -19.61
CA HIS A 197 0.75 8.25 -19.98
C HIS A 197 0.95 6.85 -20.57
N ALA A 198 -0.02 5.94 -20.39
CA ALA A 198 0.06 4.59 -20.95
C ALA A 198 -0.64 4.44 -22.31
N LEU A 199 -1.19 5.53 -22.86
CA LEU A 199 -1.85 5.53 -24.16
C LEU A 199 -0.83 5.53 -25.31
N VAL A 200 -1.13 4.78 -26.37
CA VAL A 200 -0.19 4.56 -27.49
C VAL A 200 -0.87 4.74 -28.84
N PHE A 201 -2.17 4.44 -28.90
CA PHE A 201 -2.96 4.50 -30.12
C PHE A 201 -3.55 5.89 -30.33
N LYS A 202 -3.47 6.40 -31.56
CA LYS A 202 -4.00 7.68 -32.00
C LYS A 202 -5.02 7.47 -33.12
N GLY A 203 -5.92 8.43 -33.30
CA GLY A 203 -7.04 8.35 -34.24
C GLY A 203 -8.31 7.90 -33.55
N GLU A 204 -9.35 7.66 -34.35
CA GLU A 204 -10.69 7.29 -33.93
C GLU A 204 -11.15 6.05 -34.70
N VAL A 205 -12.05 5.27 -34.10
CA VAL A 205 -12.64 4.10 -34.73
C VAL A 205 -14.04 3.87 -34.19
N THR A 206 -14.95 3.45 -35.06
CA THR A 206 -16.28 2.98 -34.65
C THR A 206 -16.21 1.54 -34.18
N VAL A 207 -16.74 1.29 -32.99
CA VAL A 207 -16.90 -0.06 -32.44
C VAL A 207 -18.35 -0.25 -32.01
N HIS A 208 -18.83 -1.49 -32.10
CA HIS A 208 -20.08 -1.87 -31.44
C HIS A 208 -19.77 -2.24 -29.99
N VAL A 209 -20.48 -1.65 -29.03
CA VAL A 209 -20.28 -1.88 -27.59
C VAL A 209 -21.49 -2.59 -27.00
N ASP A 210 -21.27 -3.80 -26.47
CA ASP A 210 -22.33 -4.61 -25.87
C ASP A 210 -22.82 -3.97 -24.56
N GLU A 211 -21.91 -3.79 -23.60
CA GLU A 211 -22.19 -3.13 -22.32
C GLU A 211 -20.89 -2.62 -21.69
N SER A 212 -20.86 -1.32 -21.35
CA SER A 212 -19.74 -0.74 -20.60
C SER A 212 -20.23 0.28 -19.58
N PRO A 213 -19.73 0.27 -18.34
CA PRO A 213 -19.95 1.38 -17.41
C PRO A 213 -19.25 2.65 -17.91
N LYS A 214 -19.47 3.78 -17.21
CA LYS A 214 -18.65 4.98 -17.41
C LYS A 214 -17.18 4.66 -17.18
N PHE A 215 -16.31 5.16 -18.05
CA PHE A 215 -14.87 4.98 -17.92
C PHE A 215 -14.11 6.18 -18.47
N ARG A 216 -12.87 6.36 -18.01
CA ARG A 216 -12.00 7.46 -18.44
C ARG A 216 -10.83 6.94 -19.27
N VAL A 217 -10.54 7.60 -20.38
CA VAL A 217 -9.30 7.42 -21.16
C VAL A 217 -8.82 8.80 -21.59
N GLY A 218 -7.57 9.13 -21.26
CA GLY A 218 -7.05 10.48 -21.41
C GLY A 218 -7.69 11.46 -20.43
N GLU A 219 -8.10 12.62 -20.94
CA GLU A 219 -8.83 13.65 -20.19
C GLU A 219 -10.36 13.45 -20.24
N GLU A 220 -10.84 12.50 -21.06
CA GLU A 220 -12.26 12.36 -21.40
C GLU A 220 -12.91 11.15 -20.71
N GLU A 221 -14.18 11.31 -20.34
CA GLU A 221 -15.03 10.23 -19.86
C GLU A 221 -16.00 9.78 -20.97
N PHE A 222 -16.15 8.48 -21.10
CA PHE A 222 -17.01 7.83 -22.09
C PHE A 222 -18.05 6.96 -21.39
N GLY A 223 -19.16 6.70 -22.08
CA GLY A 223 -20.23 5.85 -21.61
C GLY A 223 -21.14 6.49 -20.53
N PRO A 224 -21.97 5.68 -19.85
CA PRO A 224 -22.10 4.24 -20.04
C PRO A 224 -22.66 3.94 -21.43
N PHE A 225 -22.30 2.79 -21.99
CA PHE A 225 -22.78 2.34 -23.30
C PHE A 225 -23.55 1.04 -23.16
N LYS A 226 -24.56 0.84 -24.03
CA LYS A 226 -25.32 -0.42 -24.08
C LYS A 226 -25.90 -0.66 -25.47
N ASP A 227 -25.46 -1.75 -26.11
CA ASP A 227 -25.93 -2.23 -27.41
C ASP A 227 -25.97 -1.13 -28.47
N GLU A 228 -24.85 -0.42 -28.66
CA GLU A 228 -24.76 0.73 -29.55
C GLU A 228 -23.42 0.80 -30.31
N ASP A 229 -23.47 1.39 -31.51
CA ASP A 229 -22.26 1.73 -32.27
C ASP A 229 -21.77 3.12 -31.86
N VAL A 230 -20.51 3.20 -31.42
CA VAL A 230 -19.90 4.46 -30.96
C VAL A 230 -18.56 4.69 -31.63
N GLU A 231 -18.33 5.92 -32.09
CA GLU A 231 -17.02 6.39 -32.52
C GLU A 231 -16.24 6.83 -31.28
N LEU A 232 -15.07 6.23 -31.07
CA LEU A 232 -14.23 6.46 -29.90
C LEU A 232 -12.79 6.73 -30.33
N PRO A 233 -12.01 7.48 -29.52
CA PRO A 233 -10.56 7.49 -29.67
C PRO A 233 -10.01 6.06 -29.65
N LEU A 234 -9.05 5.76 -30.53
CA LEU A 234 -8.57 4.40 -30.75
C LEU A 234 -8.05 3.75 -29.46
N SER A 235 -7.43 4.51 -28.57
CA SER A 235 -7.02 4.00 -27.25
C SER A 235 -8.19 3.58 -26.36
N ALA A 236 -9.33 4.27 -26.43
CA ALA A 236 -10.55 3.91 -25.70
C ALA A 236 -11.26 2.70 -26.34
N ALA A 237 -11.34 2.66 -27.67
CA ALA A 237 -11.87 1.52 -28.40
C ALA A 237 -11.05 0.24 -28.13
N VAL A 238 -9.72 0.30 -28.24
CA VAL A 238 -8.83 -0.83 -27.94
C VAL A 238 -8.98 -1.30 -26.49
N LEU A 239 -9.20 -0.40 -25.53
CA LEU A 239 -9.48 -0.80 -24.16
C LEU A 239 -10.75 -1.68 -24.09
N LEU A 240 -11.85 -1.27 -24.72
CA LEU A 240 -13.10 -2.04 -24.73
C LEU A 240 -12.95 -3.37 -25.50
N LEU A 241 -12.26 -3.37 -26.64
CA LEU A 241 -11.94 -4.58 -27.41
C LEU A 241 -11.13 -5.57 -26.58
N CYS A 242 -10.07 -5.12 -25.91
CA CYS A 242 -9.25 -5.96 -25.03
C CYS A 242 -9.99 -6.43 -23.76
N LYS A 243 -11.08 -5.77 -23.39
CA LYS A 243 -11.98 -6.18 -22.31
C LYS A 243 -13.04 -7.18 -22.77
N GLY A 244 -13.19 -7.38 -24.08
CA GLY A 244 -14.20 -8.28 -24.65
C GLY A 244 -15.62 -7.75 -24.47
N VAL A 245 -15.80 -6.43 -24.42
CA VAL A 245 -17.12 -5.77 -24.29
C VAL A 245 -17.48 -4.94 -25.52
N ALA A 246 -16.67 -5.03 -26.56
CA ALA A 246 -16.87 -4.39 -27.84
C ALA A 246 -16.26 -5.23 -28.96
N TYR A 247 -16.71 -5.01 -30.20
CA TYR A 247 -16.13 -5.63 -31.40
C TYR A 247 -16.11 -4.65 -32.59
N LEU A 248 -15.19 -4.89 -33.52
CA LEU A 248 -15.16 -4.19 -34.81
C LEU A 248 -16.24 -4.79 -35.72
N LYS A 249 -16.97 -3.94 -36.41
CA LYS A 249 -17.83 -4.37 -37.52
C LYS A 249 -17.02 -4.57 -38.79
#